data_AF-A0A645B207-F1
#
_entry.id   AF-A0A645B207-F1
#
_cell.length_a   1.000
_cell.length_b   1.000
_cell.length_c   1.000
_cell.angle_alpha   90.00
_cell.angle_beta   90.00
_cell.angle_gamma   90.00
#
_symmetry.space_group_name_H-M   'P 1'
#
loop_
_entity.id
_entity.type
_entity.pdbx_description
1 polymer ?
#
loop_
_entity_poly.entity_id
_entity_poly.type
_entity_poly.pdbx_seq_one_letter_code
_entity_poly.pdbx_strand_id
1 'polypeptide(L)'
;MTNHVTDFLDSRIQDIYDNLKENNVEYACSIQKTKELIDIFDKMIFNKEDEMILSISDRQDVEVFLENDFTRNAIIQEELYKQGYLDCIKLLRLLEVIR
;
A
#
# COMPACT_ATOMS: atom_id res chain seq x y z
N MET A 1 9.13 -14.35 -22.66
CA MET A 1 7.70 -14.14 -22.99
C MET A 1 6.86 -13.82 -21.76
N THR A 2 7.29 -14.18 -20.55
CA THR A 2 6.64 -13.88 -19.26
C THR A 2 6.64 -12.40 -18.86
N ASN A 3 7.63 -11.59 -19.30
CA ASN A 3 7.74 -10.18 -18.86
C ASN A 3 6.52 -9.33 -19.23
N HIS A 4 5.92 -9.49 -20.41
CA HIS A 4 4.84 -8.59 -20.85
C HIS A 4 3.56 -8.69 -20.02
N VAL A 5 3.26 -9.87 -19.47
CA VAL A 5 2.07 -10.05 -18.62
C VAL A 5 2.33 -9.47 -17.23
N THR A 6 3.52 -9.69 -16.67
CA THR A 6 3.92 -9.10 -15.40
C THR A 6 3.96 -7.57 -15.49
N ASP A 7 4.59 -7.01 -16.53
CA ASP A 7 4.65 -5.55 -16.76
C ASP A 7 3.25 -4.93 -16.88
N PHE A 8 2.32 -5.61 -17.56
CA PHE A 8 0.92 -5.19 -17.65
C PHE A 8 0.21 -5.20 -16.29
N LEU A 9 0.39 -6.26 -15.51
CA LEU A 9 -0.21 -6.38 -14.18
C LEU A 9 0.35 -5.32 -13.23
N ASP A 10 1.66 -5.09 -13.25
CA ASP A 10 2.32 -4.07 -12.44
C ASP A 10 1.83 -2.68 -12.80
N SER A 11 1.71 -2.35 -14.09
CA SER A 11 1.13 -1.09 -14.55
C SER A 11 -0.30 -0.91 -14.04
N ARG A 12 -1.13 -1.96 -14.11
CA ARG A 12 -2.52 -1.87 -13.66
C ARG A 12 -2.64 -1.74 -12.14
N ILE A 13 -1.76 -2.40 -11.39
CA ILE A 13 -1.67 -2.25 -9.94
C ILE A 13 -1.28 -0.80 -9.60
N GLN A 14 -0.33 -0.23 -10.34
CA GLN A 14 0.06 1.17 -10.17
C GLN A 14 -1.10 2.14 -10.44
N ASP A 15 -1.89 1.91 -11.49
CA ASP A 15 -3.11 2.70 -11.77
C ASP A 15 -4.10 2.65 -10.60
N ILE A 16 -4.25 1.50 -9.95
CA ILE A 16 -5.09 1.35 -8.76
C ILE A 16 -4.54 2.15 -7.58
N TYR A 17 -3.23 2.15 -7.37
CA TYR A 17 -2.61 2.96 -6.32
C TYR A 17 -2.81 4.45 -6.53
N ASP A 18 -2.63 4.92 -7.78
CA ASP A 18 -2.82 6.32 -8.12
C ASP A 18 -4.28 6.73 -7.94
N ASN A 19 -5.23 5.88 -8.34
CA ASN A 19 -6.65 6.11 -8.10
C ASN A 19 -7.00 6.16 -6.61
N LEU A 20 -6.49 5.22 -5.80
CA LEU A 20 -6.70 5.23 -4.35
C LEU A 20 -6.14 6.50 -3.72
N LYS A 21 -5.00 7.01 -4.18
CA LYS A 21 -4.40 8.24 -3.70
C LYS A 21 -5.25 9.48 -4.01
N GLU A 22 -5.95 9.49 -5.14
CA GLU A 22 -6.82 10.59 -5.55
C GLU A 22 -8.20 10.53 -4.87
N ASN A 23 -8.76 9.33 -4.71
CA ASN A 23 -10.17 9.15 -4.38
C ASN A 23 -10.44 8.56 -2.99
N ASN A 24 -9.44 7.99 -2.32
CA ASN A 24 -9.57 7.47 -0.97
C ASN A 24 -8.78 8.34 0.03
N VAL A 25 -9.51 9.17 0.78
CA VAL A 25 -8.93 10.13 1.75
C VAL A 25 -8.13 9.42 2.84
N GLU A 26 -8.61 8.26 3.31
CA GLU A 26 -7.93 7.49 4.35
C GLU A 26 -6.60 6.92 3.84
N TYR A 27 -6.60 6.37 2.63
CA TYR A 27 -5.40 5.90 1.96
C TYR A 27 -4.39 7.04 1.74
N ALA A 28 -4.84 8.17 1.18
CA ALA A 28 -3.99 9.33 0.95
C ALA A 28 -3.38 9.87 2.26
N CYS A 29 -4.18 9.94 3.33
CA CYS A 29 -3.74 10.33 4.66
C CYS A 29 -2.70 9.36 5.24
N SER A 30 -2.92 8.04 5.08
CA SER A 30 -1.98 7.01 5.54
C SER A 30 -0.61 7.12 4.87
N ILE A 31 -0.56 7.46 3.57
CA ILE A 31 0.68 7.70 2.83
C ILE A 31 1.43 8.91 3.40
N GLN A 32 0.71 10.01 3.64
CA GLN A 32 1.31 11.22 4.17
C GLN A 32 1.90 11.00 5.58
N LYS A 33 1.13 10.38 6.47
CA LYS A 33 1.59 10.01 7.82
C LYS A 33 2.80 9.08 7.79
N THR A 34 2.82 8.12 6.86
CA THR A 34 3.95 7.21 6.70
C THR A 34 5.23 7.97 6.34
N LYS A 35 5.16 8.97 5.46
CA LYS A 35 6.34 9.80 5.10
C LYS A 35 6.89 10.54 6.31
N GLU A 36 6.02 11.14 7.11
CA GLU A 36 6.41 11.86 8.32
C GLU A 36 7.09 10.93 9.35
N LEU A 37 6.58 9.70 9.49
CA LEU A 37 7.17 8.69 10.38
C LEU A 37 8.50 8.15 9.87
N ILE A 38 8.69 8.03 8.56
CA ILE A 38 9.99 7.63 7.97
C ILE A 38 11.06 8.68 8.30
N ASP A 39 10.76 9.97 8.15
CA ASP A 39 11.71 11.05 8.51
C ASP A 39 12.09 11.02 10.00
N ILE A 40 11.17 10.57 10.86
CA ILE A 40 11.39 10.37 12.29
C ILE A 40 12.29 9.14 12.51
N PHE A 41 12.01 8.02 11.85
CA PHE A 41 12.81 6.79 11.96
C PHE A 41 14.24 6.96 11.44
N ASP A 42 14.44 7.70 10.35
CA ASP A 42 15.78 8.01 9.86
C ASP A 42 16.58 8.71 10.96
N LYS A 43 16.02 9.71 11.63
CA LYS A 43 16.68 10.39 12.76
C LYS A 43 16.93 9.44 13.94
N MET A 44 16.02 8.51 14.23
CA MET A 44 16.22 7.51 15.30
C MET A 44 17.38 6.57 15.01
N ILE A 45 17.57 6.20 13.74
CA ILE A 45 18.63 5.29 13.29
C ILE A 45 19.98 6.02 13.23
N PHE A 46 20.02 7.24 12.68
CA PHE A 46 21.27 8.00 12.52
C PHE A 46 21.85 8.56 13.82
N ASN A 47 21.04 8.78 14.86
CA ASN A 47 21.48 9.41 16.11
C ASN A 47 21.96 8.44 17.21
N LYS A 48 22.10 7.14 16.95
CA LYS A 48 22.51 6.17 17.99
C LYS A 48 23.92 5.66 17.78
N GLU A 49 24.81 6.07 18.69
CA GLU A 49 26.10 5.43 18.95
C GLU A 49 25.85 4.12 19.71
N ASP A 50 26.15 2.99 19.06
CA ASP A 50 26.33 1.62 19.54
C ASP A 50 25.20 0.87 20.29
N GLU A 51 24.21 1.52 20.93
CA GLU A 51 23.06 0.82 21.56
C GLU A 51 21.69 1.41 21.16
N MET A 52 20.89 0.61 20.46
CA MET A 52 19.54 0.99 20.03
C MET A 52 18.54 0.89 21.20
N ILE A 53 18.57 1.86 22.11
CA ILE A 53 17.55 1.96 23.17
C ILE A 53 16.40 2.84 22.67
N LEU A 54 15.28 2.22 22.27
CA LEU A 54 14.07 2.95 21.85
C LEU A 54 13.41 3.64 23.05
N SER A 55 13.22 4.95 22.93
CA SER A 55 12.44 5.74 23.89
C SER A 55 10.97 5.31 23.88
N ILE A 56 10.19 5.72 24.88
CA ILE A 56 8.74 5.47 24.90
C ILE A 56 8.07 6.12 23.68
N SER A 57 8.51 7.33 23.31
CA SER A 57 8.04 8.03 22.11
C SER A 57 8.37 7.23 20.85
N ASP A 58 9.60 6.73 20.74
CA ASP A 58 10.03 5.96 19.58
C ASP A 58 9.15 4.71 19.38
N ARG A 59 8.76 4.06 20.47
CA ARG A 59 7.87 2.89 20.42
C ARG A 59 6.45 3.24 19.97
N GLN A 60 5.94 4.38 20.42
CA GLN A 60 4.62 4.87 19.99
C GLN A 60 4.63 5.22 18.50
N ASP A 61 5.69 5.85 18.00
CA ASP A 61 5.83 6.17 16.58
C ASP A 61 5.88 4.89 15.72
N VAL A 62 6.57 3.84 16.20
CA VAL A 62 6.59 2.51 15.57
C VAL A 62 5.21 1.84 15.57
N GLU A 63 4.49 1.90 16.68
CA GLU A 63 3.13 1.34 16.79
C GLU A 63 2.18 2.03 15.79
N VAL A 64 2.18 3.36 15.76
CA VAL A 64 1.38 4.16 14.81
C VAL A 64 1.77 3.86 13.36
N PHE A 65 3.05 3.64 13.07
CA PHE A 65 3.49 3.23 11.74
C PHE A 65 2.89 1.88 11.33
N LEU A 66 2.95 0.88 12.21
CA LEU A 66 2.42 -0.46 11.94
C LEU A 66 0.90 -0.45 11.77
N GLU A 67 0.17 0.32 12.59
CA GLU A 67 -1.28 0.51 12.43
C GLU A 67 -1.62 1.17 11.08
N ASN A 68 -0.90 2.22 10.70
CA ASN A 68 -1.09 2.88 9.41
C ASN A 68 -0.77 1.95 8.23
N ASP A 69 0.29 1.15 8.32
CA ASP A 69 0.65 0.16 7.29
C ASP A 69 -0.44 -0.92 7.16
N PHE A 70 -0.95 -1.43 8.29
CA PHE A 70 -2.04 -2.40 8.29
C PHE A 70 -3.29 -1.85 7.60
N THR A 71 -3.75 -0.65 7.98
CA THR A 71 -4.92 0.00 7.38
C THR A 71 -4.72 0.24 5.88
N ARG A 72 -3.54 0.74 5.49
CA ARG A 72 -3.20 0.97 4.08
C ARG A 72 -3.24 -0.33 3.28
N ASN A 73 -2.66 -1.40 3.80
CA ASN A 73 -2.64 -2.71 3.15
C ASN A 73 -4.04 -3.31 3.04
N ALA A 74 -4.91 -3.13 4.04
CA ALA A 74 -6.30 -3.55 3.98
C ALA A 74 -7.07 -2.86 2.84
N ILE A 75 -6.91 -1.53 2.71
CA ILE A 75 -7.54 -0.75 1.62
C ILE A 75 -7.04 -1.21 0.24
N ILE A 76 -5.72 -1.39 0.08
CA ILE A 76 -5.13 -1.89 -1.17
C ILE A 76 -5.70 -3.27 -1.52
N GLN A 77 -5.69 -4.19 -0.56
CA GLN A 77 -6.16 -5.57 -0.78
C GLN A 77 -7.64 -5.60 -1.19
N GLU A 78 -8.48 -4.79 -0.54
CA GLU A 78 -9.89 -4.68 -0.89
C GLU A 78 -10.07 -4.23 -2.34
N GLU A 79 -9.37 -3.16 -2.76
CA GLU A 79 -9.54 -2.62 -4.11
C GLU A 79 -8.96 -3.55 -5.18
N LEU A 80 -7.78 -4.14 -4.95
CA LEU A 80 -7.18 -5.14 -5.83
C LEU A 80 -8.11 -6.34 -6.02
N TYR A 81 -8.70 -6.84 -4.93
CA TYR A 81 -9.62 -7.96 -4.99
C TYR A 81 -10.88 -7.62 -5.79
N LYS A 82 -11.48 -6.44 -5.55
CA LYS A 82 -12.65 -5.96 -6.31
C LYS A 82 -12.34 -5.85 -7.80
N GLN A 83 -11.23 -5.21 -8.18
CA GLN A 83 -10.85 -5.06 -9.59
C GLN A 83 -10.54 -6.42 -10.24
N GLY A 84 -9.77 -7.27 -9.57
CA GLY A 84 -9.48 -8.62 -10.06
C GLY A 84 -10.75 -9.44 -10.30
N TYR A 85 -11.72 -9.37 -9.39
CA TYR A 85 -13.01 -10.01 -9.57
C TYR A 85 -13.79 -9.46 -10.77
N LEU A 86 -13.86 -8.14 -10.92
CA LEU A 86 -14.51 -7.50 -12.06
C LEU A 86 -13.86 -7.88 -13.39
N ASP A 87 -12.55 -7.99 -13.43
CA ASP A 87 -11.82 -8.37 -14.63
C ASP A 87 -12.03 -9.83 -15.00
N CYS A 88 -12.11 -10.73 -14.02
CA CYS A 88 -12.55 -12.10 -14.24
C CYS A 88 -13.96 -12.13 -14.86
N ILE A 89 -14.91 -11.35 -14.35
CA ILE A 89 -16.26 -11.26 -14.93
C ILE A 89 -16.20 -10.74 -16.37
N LYS A 90 -15.45 -9.67 -16.64
CA LYS A 90 -15.28 -9.11 -17.99
C LYS A 90 -14.72 -10.16 -18.95
N LEU A 91 -13.71 -10.92 -18.52
CA LEU A 91 -13.12 -11.99 -19.32
C LEU A 91 -14.12 -13.11 -19.61
N LEU A 92 -14.86 -13.57 -18.59
CA LEU A 92 -15.87 -14.61 -18.76
C LEU A 92 -17.01 -14.17 -19.70
N ARG A 93 -17.38 -12.88 -19.68
CA ARG A 93 -18.32 -12.30 -20.65
C ARG A 93 -17.75 -12.24 -22.06
N LEU A 94 -16.49 -11.82 -22.21
CA LEU A 94 -15.80 -11.77 -23.50
C LEU A 94 -15.68 -13.16 -24.14
N LEU A 95 -15.50 -14.19 -23.32
CA LEU A 95 -15.45 -15.59 -23.72
C LEU A 95 -16.85 -16.22 -23.86
N GLU A 96 -17.93 -15.45 -23.70
CA GLU A 96 -19.33 -15.89 -23.78
C GLU A 96 -19.70 -17.04 -22.82
N VAL A 97 -18.91 -17.24 -21.76
CA VAL A 97 -19.19 -18.23 -20.70
C VAL A 97 -20.38 -17.77 -19.86
N ILE A 98 -20.46 -16.47 -19.62
CA ILE A 98 -21.55 -15.79 -18.92
C ILE A 98 -22.03 -14.61 -19.76
N ARG A 99 -23.27 -14.15 -19.53
CA ARG A 99 -23.88 -13.02 -20.24
C ARG A 99 -23.55 -11.66 -19.61
#